data_AF-A0A1H7SF62-F1
#
_entry.id   AF-A0A1H7SF62-F1
#
_cell.length_a   1.000
_cell.length_b   1.000
_cell.length_c   1.000
_cell.angle_alpha   90.00
_cell.angle_beta   90.00
_cell.angle_gamma   90.00
#
_symmetry.space_group_name_H-M   'P 1'
#
loop_
_entity.id
_entity.type
_entity.pdbx_description
1 polymer ?
#
loop_
_entity_poly.entity_id
_entity_poly.type
_entity_poly.pdbx_seq_one_letter_code
_entity_poly.pdbx_strand_id
1 'polypeptide(L)'
;MDKILSFLFGVKKSKFEITKKELEDITNNSTNKESKQEQNTINVDTTPLFKDSFSTLSDTIFKEATEKFKINRYNYWAPKYTSLRSYKFLSEQQVSFKRDFLYWITNEIIELETTPEVVPNRLKNQYFQEILNLLLRSNLHFEEKDFKYFMSLWIEYPTYITIGSITSRLREKSKKDGISEAFYNYLKRFLKSPRFNNHFYSYYKTSRNTIQKVLHTYTVDKDENQPLFLLVSDPFADYVNKFLKNSNQKEQDAYCQLLKIFETNKEFYNPFKLLVLVEKHIDTIGKDTYKKQVVGFIKKASVFKPKMSNLRVEKVTYNTGREVRYNCQYIKKENISILKSMILSIATFNNKKNAIPHLLKITTRSFSNANALRLGETSQSLGKLCIYTLAFQYDQKGKDELKKLYQETTYKGIKKEILEYSKMLEEHNGIGLI
;
A
#
# COMPACT_ATOMS: atom_id res chain seq x y z
N MET A 1 -37.64 -26.81 -16.09
CA MET A 1 -36.19 -26.60 -16.12
C MET A 1 -35.78 -25.15 -15.83
N ASP A 2 -36.62 -24.15 -16.18
CA ASP A 2 -36.27 -22.72 -16.05
C ASP A 2 -36.27 -22.12 -14.62
N LYS A 3 -37.02 -22.70 -13.66
CA LYS A 3 -37.02 -22.18 -12.28
C LYS A 3 -35.74 -22.49 -11.51
N ILE A 4 -35.07 -23.61 -11.83
CA ILE A 4 -33.82 -24.04 -11.21
C ILE A 4 -32.65 -23.18 -11.71
N LEU A 5 -32.63 -22.85 -13.01
CA LEU A 5 -31.62 -21.98 -13.61
C LEU A 5 -31.74 -20.53 -13.12
N SER A 6 -32.95 -20.02 -12.90
CA SER A 6 -33.14 -18.67 -12.32
C SER A 6 -32.68 -18.57 -10.86
N PHE A 7 -32.77 -19.66 -10.10
CA PHE A 7 -32.35 -19.71 -8.69
C PHE A 7 -30.82 -19.87 -8.56
N LEU A 8 -30.18 -20.62 -9.47
CA LEU A 8 -28.73 -20.89 -9.43
C LEU A 8 -27.86 -19.73 -9.94
N PHE A 9 -28.31 -18.99 -10.95
CA PHE A 9 -27.49 -17.98 -11.62
C PHE A 9 -27.91 -16.52 -11.38
N GLY A 10 -29.05 -16.25 -10.74
CA GLY A 10 -29.45 -14.89 -10.37
C GLY A 10 -29.54 -13.90 -11.53
N VAL A 11 -29.66 -14.38 -12.77
CA VAL A 11 -29.80 -13.55 -13.97
C VAL A 11 -31.28 -13.19 -14.12
N LYS A 12 -31.67 -12.01 -13.62
CA LYS A 12 -32.87 -11.35 -14.15
C LYS A 12 -32.55 -10.95 -15.59
N LYS A 13 -33.32 -11.45 -16.56
CA LYS A 13 -33.28 -10.95 -17.96
C LYS A 13 -33.38 -9.42 -17.91
N SER A 14 -32.34 -8.75 -18.41
CA SER A 14 -32.35 -7.31 -18.64
C SER A 14 -33.44 -7.01 -19.65
N LYS A 15 -34.42 -6.17 -19.29
CA LYS A 15 -35.42 -5.61 -20.21
C LYS A 15 -34.87 -4.37 -20.92
N PHE A 16 -33.65 -4.43 -21.43
CA PHE A 16 -33.12 -3.37 -22.29
C PHE A 16 -33.26 -3.80 -23.74
N GLU A 17 -34.29 -3.29 -24.39
CA GLU A 17 -34.34 -3.21 -25.85
C GLU A 17 -33.82 -1.83 -26.23
N ILE A 18 -32.66 -1.80 -26.91
CA ILE A 18 -32.10 -0.58 -27.49
C ILE A 18 -33.05 -0.15 -28.61
N THR A 19 -33.59 1.05 -28.49
CA THR A 19 -34.49 1.60 -29.49
C THR A 19 -33.73 1.95 -30.76
N LYS A 20 -34.38 1.89 -31.94
CA LYS A 20 -33.73 2.23 -33.23
C LYS A 20 -33.06 3.62 -33.21
N LYS A 21 -33.62 4.55 -32.44
CA LYS A 21 -33.09 5.91 -32.26
C LYS A 21 -31.76 5.92 -31.46
N GLU A 22 -31.64 5.08 -30.43
CA GLU A 22 -30.39 4.91 -29.68
C GLU A 22 -29.31 4.21 -30.53
N LEU A 23 -29.72 3.35 -31.46
CA LEU A 23 -28.82 2.73 -32.44
C LEU A 23 -28.31 3.74 -33.48
N GLU A 24 -29.16 4.67 -33.93
CA GLU A 24 -28.80 5.79 -34.80
C GLU A 24 -27.89 6.81 -34.09
N ASP A 25 -28.11 7.10 -32.80
CA ASP A 25 -27.24 7.98 -32.01
C ASP A 25 -25.83 7.38 -31.77
N ILE A 26 -25.72 6.05 -31.74
CA ILE A 26 -24.43 5.35 -31.64
C ILE A 26 -23.69 5.34 -32.99
N THR A 27 -24.42 5.23 -34.11
CA THR A 27 -23.82 5.21 -35.45
C THR A 27 -23.51 6.62 -35.99
N ASN A 28 -24.22 7.65 -35.54
CA ASN A 28 -23.95 9.03 -35.94
C ASN A 28 -22.87 9.72 -35.08
N ASN A 29 -22.53 9.18 -33.90
CA ASN A 29 -21.41 9.67 -33.08
C ASN A 29 -20.04 9.09 -33.48
N SER A 30 -19.98 8.16 -34.43
CA SER A 30 -18.72 7.60 -34.97
C SER A 30 -18.22 8.31 -36.23
N THR A 31 -18.89 9.36 -36.69
CA THR A 31 -18.42 10.22 -37.78
C THR A 31 -18.36 11.68 -37.32
N ASN A 32 -17.17 12.26 -37.40
CA ASN A 32 -16.83 13.67 -37.13
C ASN A 32 -16.69 14.10 -35.67
N LYS A 33 -15.54 13.74 -35.08
CA LYS A 33 -14.69 14.73 -34.41
C LYS A 33 -13.23 14.42 -34.75
N GLU A 34 -12.71 15.11 -35.74
CA GLU A 34 -11.28 15.39 -35.91
C GLU A 34 -10.78 16.14 -34.66
N SER A 35 -10.58 15.42 -33.56
CA SER A 35 -9.67 15.88 -32.52
C SER A 35 -8.28 15.64 -33.07
N LYS A 36 -7.53 16.71 -33.32
CA LYS A 36 -6.09 16.70 -33.56
C LYS A 36 -5.47 15.59 -32.71
N GLN A 37 -5.15 14.48 -33.35
CA GLN A 37 -4.14 13.58 -32.84
C GLN A 37 -2.88 14.44 -32.83
N GLU A 38 -2.50 14.95 -31.66
CA GLU A 38 -1.09 14.91 -31.35
C GLU A 38 -0.72 13.44 -31.39
N GLN A 39 -0.34 12.99 -32.58
CA GLN A 39 0.56 11.88 -32.73
C GLN A 39 1.82 12.27 -31.97
N ASN A 40 1.83 11.98 -30.67
CA ASN A 40 3.07 11.57 -30.02
C ASN A 40 3.39 10.16 -30.53
N THR A 41 3.57 10.04 -31.86
CA THR A 41 4.54 9.14 -32.43
C THR A 41 5.87 9.60 -31.88
N ILE A 42 6.26 9.03 -30.74
CA ILE A 42 7.67 8.89 -30.44
C ILE A 42 8.20 8.10 -31.62
N ASN A 43 8.94 8.77 -32.49
CA ASN A 43 9.69 8.15 -33.55
C ASN A 43 10.80 7.34 -32.87
N VAL A 44 10.47 6.13 -32.40
CA VAL A 44 11.46 5.12 -32.01
C VAL A 44 11.88 4.42 -33.30
N ASP A 45 12.59 5.18 -34.13
CA ASP A 45 13.18 4.69 -35.36
C ASP A 45 14.46 3.92 -35.03
N THR A 46 14.29 2.76 -34.39
CA THR A 46 15.38 1.81 -34.06
C THR A 46 15.12 0.40 -34.61
N THR A 47 14.12 0.25 -35.48
CA THR A 47 13.35 -0.99 -35.57
C THR A 47 13.93 -2.13 -36.43
N PRO A 48 14.86 -1.97 -37.39
CA PRO A 48 15.41 -3.15 -38.10
C PRO A 48 16.68 -3.72 -37.46
N LEU A 49 17.68 -2.89 -37.15
CA LEU A 49 19.04 -3.36 -36.83
C LEU A 49 19.18 -4.05 -35.46
N PHE A 50 18.35 -3.69 -34.48
CA PHE A 50 18.41 -4.29 -33.13
C PHE A 50 17.40 -5.42 -32.91
N LYS A 51 16.30 -5.49 -33.69
CA LYS A 51 15.25 -6.50 -33.48
C LYS A 51 15.77 -7.91 -33.71
N ASP A 52 16.60 -8.10 -34.74
CA ASP A 52 17.26 -9.37 -35.02
C ASP A 52 18.24 -9.77 -33.89
N SER A 53 18.92 -8.78 -33.28
CA SER A 53 19.85 -9.02 -32.16
C SER A 53 19.13 -9.40 -30.86
N PHE A 54 17.97 -8.78 -30.57
CA PHE A 54 17.17 -9.09 -29.39
C PHE A 54 16.42 -10.40 -29.52
N SER A 55 15.83 -10.69 -30.69
CA SER A 55 15.21 -11.98 -30.96
C SER A 55 16.22 -13.12 -30.82
N THR A 56 17.41 -12.97 -31.44
CA THR A 56 18.48 -13.98 -31.37
C THR A 56 18.98 -14.18 -29.94
N LEU A 57 19.21 -13.10 -29.19
CA LEU A 57 19.62 -13.18 -27.79
C LEU A 57 18.58 -13.88 -26.94
N SER A 58 17.30 -13.51 -27.12
CA SER A 58 16.19 -14.11 -26.39
C SER A 58 16.02 -15.59 -26.71
N ASP A 59 16.12 -15.99 -27.99
CA ASP A 59 16.05 -17.40 -28.39
C ASP A 59 17.24 -18.20 -27.86
N THR A 60 18.42 -17.58 -27.75
CA THR A 60 19.60 -18.22 -27.15
C THR A 60 19.39 -18.45 -25.65
N ILE A 61 18.85 -17.48 -24.92
CA ILE A 61 18.49 -17.64 -23.50
C ILE A 61 17.45 -18.74 -23.34
N PHE A 62 16.41 -18.74 -24.18
CA PHE A 62 15.34 -19.74 -24.11
C PHE A 62 15.86 -21.15 -24.41
N LYS A 63 16.70 -21.33 -25.43
CA LYS A 63 17.34 -22.61 -25.76
C LYS A 63 18.24 -23.10 -24.62
N GLU A 64 19.14 -22.26 -24.11
CA GLU A 64 20.02 -22.62 -22.98
C GLU A 64 19.20 -23.03 -21.75
N ALA A 65 18.12 -22.30 -21.45
CA ALA A 65 17.22 -22.61 -20.34
C ALA A 65 16.53 -23.97 -20.55
N THR A 66 16.06 -24.25 -21.76
CA THR A 66 15.35 -25.49 -22.10
C THR A 66 16.28 -26.70 -22.04
N GLU A 67 17.50 -26.59 -22.56
CA GLU A 67 18.52 -27.64 -22.53
C GLU A 67 19.00 -27.92 -21.10
N LYS A 68 19.29 -26.87 -20.32
CA LYS A 68 19.86 -27.00 -18.97
C LYS A 68 18.84 -27.46 -17.94
N PHE A 69 17.60 -26.96 -18.01
CA PHE A 69 16.58 -27.20 -16.99
C PHE A 69 15.45 -28.11 -17.44
N LYS A 70 15.46 -28.60 -18.69
CA LYS A 70 14.41 -29.44 -19.28
C LYS A 70 13.02 -28.81 -19.10
N ILE A 71 12.94 -27.54 -19.49
CA ILE A 71 11.73 -26.71 -19.30
C ILE A 71 10.59 -27.24 -20.17
N ASN A 72 9.42 -27.33 -19.56
CA ASN A 72 8.15 -27.62 -20.20
C ASN A 72 7.04 -26.79 -19.52
N ARG A 73 5.81 -26.95 -20.00
CA ARG A 73 4.63 -26.21 -19.52
C ARG A 73 4.38 -26.32 -18.01
N TYR A 74 4.87 -27.38 -17.35
CA TYR A 74 4.59 -27.67 -15.94
C TYR A 74 5.72 -27.23 -14.98
N ASN A 75 6.91 -26.91 -15.47
CA ASN A 75 8.08 -26.57 -14.63
C ASN A 75 8.79 -25.25 -15.03
N TYR A 76 8.16 -24.38 -15.83
CA TYR A 76 8.77 -23.14 -16.33
C TYR A 76 9.17 -22.10 -15.27
N TRP A 77 8.67 -22.22 -14.04
CA TRP A 77 9.06 -21.37 -12.90
C TRP A 77 10.31 -21.88 -12.16
N ALA A 78 10.71 -23.14 -12.39
CA ALA A 78 11.86 -23.77 -11.76
C ALA A 78 13.25 -23.27 -12.24
N PRO A 79 13.43 -22.77 -13.48
CA PRO A 79 14.72 -22.33 -13.98
C PRO A 79 15.28 -21.15 -13.21
N LYS A 80 16.51 -21.30 -12.74
CA LYS A 80 17.29 -20.18 -12.23
C LYS A 80 17.94 -19.45 -13.40
N TYR A 81 17.17 -18.63 -14.13
CA TYR A 81 17.64 -17.89 -15.31
C TYR A 81 18.91 -17.07 -15.04
N THR A 82 19.09 -16.56 -13.82
CA THR A 82 20.31 -15.85 -13.41
C THR A 82 21.59 -16.69 -13.44
N SER A 83 21.49 -18.01 -13.63
CA SER A 83 22.63 -18.93 -13.76
C SER A 83 22.95 -19.31 -15.21
N LEU A 84 22.21 -18.77 -16.18
CA LEU A 84 22.45 -18.98 -17.61
C LEU A 84 23.52 -18.00 -18.09
N ARG A 85 24.43 -18.47 -18.95
CA ARG A 85 25.51 -17.66 -19.51
C ARG A 85 24.95 -16.56 -20.40
N SER A 86 23.96 -16.88 -21.22
CA SER A 86 23.25 -15.96 -22.10
C SER A 86 22.47 -14.88 -21.34
N TYR A 87 21.80 -15.24 -20.25
CA TYR A 87 21.13 -14.25 -19.40
C TYR A 87 22.14 -13.36 -18.66
N LYS A 88 23.26 -13.94 -18.20
CA LYS A 88 24.33 -13.17 -17.56
C LYS A 88 24.87 -12.11 -18.52
N PHE A 89 25.11 -12.46 -19.78
CA PHE A 89 25.46 -11.51 -20.83
C PHE A 89 24.47 -10.35 -20.93
N LEU A 90 23.16 -10.63 -21.01
CA LEU A 90 22.11 -9.60 -21.03
C LEU A 90 22.16 -8.71 -19.76
N SER A 91 22.33 -9.31 -18.58
CA SER A 91 22.33 -8.58 -17.30
C SER A 91 23.52 -7.64 -17.12
N GLU A 92 24.66 -7.98 -17.74
CA GLU A 92 25.92 -7.23 -17.71
C GLU A 92 25.98 -6.12 -18.78
N GLN A 93 25.04 -6.10 -19.73
CA GLN A 93 24.94 -5.01 -20.71
C GLN A 93 24.67 -3.65 -20.06
N GLN A 94 24.93 -2.60 -20.84
CA GLN A 94 24.64 -1.22 -20.46
C GLN A 94 23.15 -1.01 -20.15
N VAL A 95 22.85 -0.01 -19.33
CA VAL A 95 21.48 0.28 -18.85
C VAL A 95 20.52 0.58 -20.02
N SER A 96 20.98 1.33 -21.02
CA SER A 96 20.22 1.63 -22.25
C SER A 96 19.80 0.36 -22.97
N PHE A 97 20.76 -0.53 -23.27
CA PHE A 97 20.49 -1.81 -23.93
C PHE A 97 19.46 -2.65 -23.18
N LYS A 98 19.60 -2.75 -21.85
CA LYS A 98 18.65 -3.50 -21.02
C LYS A 98 17.26 -2.88 -21.03
N ARG A 99 17.16 -1.55 -21.06
CA ARG A 99 15.89 -0.83 -21.16
C ARG A 99 15.23 -1.08 -22.52
N ASP A 100 15.99 -1.00 -23.61
CA ASP A 100 15.48 -1.23 -24.96
C ASP A 100 15.02 -2.68 -25.14
N PHE A 101 15.77 -3.65 -24.61
CA PHE A 101 15.36 -5.04 -24.56
C PHE A 101 14.06 -5.23 -23.76
N LEU A 102 13.90 -4.47 -22.66
CA LEU A 102 12.70 -4.53 -21.81
C LEU A 102 11.46 -3.99 -22.53
N TYR A 103 11.61 -2.95 -23.36
CA TYR A 103 10.53 -2.47 -24.23
C TYR A 103 10.21 -3.45 -25.37
N TRP A 104 11.24 -4.06 -25.96
CA TRP A 104 11.06 -5.05 -27.01
C TRP A 104 10.30 -6.28 -26.48
N ILE A 105 10.72 -6.86 -25.35
CA ILE A 105 10.08 -8.06 -24.80
C ILE A 105 8.63 -7.79 -24.37
N THR A 106 8.28 -6.57 -23.96
CA THR A 106 6.88 -6.23 -23.68
C THR A 106 6.03 -6.21 -24.94
N ASN A 107 6.55 -5.72 -26.07
CA ASN A 107 5.82 -5.75 -27.34
C ASN A 107 5.62 -7.20 -27.82
N GLU A 108 6.64 -8.04 -27.69
CA GLU A 108 6.53 -9.47 -28.05
C GLU A 108 5.48 -10.20 -27.19
N ILE A 109 5.38 -9.88 -25.89
CA ILE A 109 4.32 -10.42 -25.02
C ILE A 109 2.92 -9.98 -25.53
N ILE A 110 2.76 -8.71 -25.90
CA ILE A 110 1.48 -8.18 -26.40
C ILE A 110 1.10 -8.85 -27.74
N GLU A 111 2.05 -8.99 -28.66
CA GLU A 111 1.84 -9.66 -29.95
C GLU A 111 1.40 -11.12 -29.77
N LEU A 112 2.06 -11.85 -28.86
CA LEU A 112 1.70 -13.25 -28.57
C LEU A 112 0.31 -13.41 -27.92
N GLU A 113 -0.16 -12.40 -27.18
CA GLU A 113 -1.47 -12.42 -26.51
C GLU A 113 -2.62 -12.00 -27.43
N THR A 114 -2.36 -11.15 -28.41
CA THR A 114 -3.36 -10.69 -29.37
C THR A 114 -3.55 -11.65 -30.54
N THR A 115 -2.67 -12.65 -30.69
CA THR A 115 -2.71 -13.64 -31.77
C THR A 115 -3.49 -14.91 -31.37
N PRO A 116 -4.45 -15.41 -32.18
CA PRO A 116 -5.19 -16.65 -31.92
C PRO A 116 -4.28 -17.89 -31.78
N GLU A 117 -4.61 -18.78 -30.83
CA GLU A 117 -3.68 -19.72 -30.18
C GLU A 117 -2.98 -20.78 -31.07
N VAL A 118 -1.67 -20.94 -30.85
CA VAL A 118 -0.93 -22.21 -31.01
C VAL A 118 -0.23 -22.51 -29.68
N VAL A 119 -0.33 -23.75 -29.18
CA VAL A 119 0.23 -24.21 -27.88
C VAL A 119 1.70 -23.80 -27.59
N PRO A 120 2.64 -23.75 -28.56
CA PRO A 120 4.02 -23.28 -28.35
C PRO A 120 4.12 -21.83 -27.86
N ASN A 121 3.14 -20.97 -28.21
CA ASN A 121 3.16 -19.56 -27.85
C ASN A 121 2.98 -19.35 -26.34
N ARG A 122 2.30 -20.28 -25.65
CA ARG A 122 2.08 -20.19 -24.20
C ARG A 122 3.37 -20.37 -23.39
N LEU A 123 4.26 -21.28 -23.80
CA LEU A 123 5.54 -21.50 -23.11
C LEU A 123 6.51 -20.33 -23.34
N LYS A 124 6.60 -19.84 -24.58
CA LYS A 124 7.44 -18.69 -24.94
C LYS A 124 6.98 -17.41 -24.24
N ASN A 125 5.67 -17.18 -24.17
CA ASN A 125 5.09 -16.05 -23.43
C ASN A 125 5.39 -16.11 -21.92
N GLN A 126 5.24 -17.28 -21.28
CA GLN A 126 5.62 -17.48 -19.88
C GLN A 126 7.10 -17.20 -19.61
N TYR A 127 7.97 -17.67 -20.51
CA TYR A 127 9.40 -17.35 -20.47
C TYR A 127 9.65 -15.83 -20.56
N PHE A 128 8.99 -15.15 -21.51
CA PHE A 128 9.13 -13.70 -21.65
C PHE A 128 8.71 -12.94 -20.40
N GLN A 129 7.62 -13.35 -19.74
CA GLN A 129 7.17 -12.75 -18.49
C GLN A 129 8.21 -12.91 -17.37
N GLU A 130 8.87 -14.06 -17.27
CA GLU A 130 9.92 -14.27 -16.26
C GLU A 130 11.14 -13.38 -16.52
N ILE A 131 11.63 -13.33 -17.76
CA ILE A 131 12.76 -12.46 -18.13
C ILE A 131 12.42 -10.98 -17.89
N LEU A 132 11.23 -10.55 -18.30
CA LEU A 132 10.72 -9.19 -18.05
C LEU A 132 10.76 -8.86 -16.55
N ASN A 133 10.18 -9.73 -15.70
CA ASN A 133 10.14 -9.49 -14.27
C ASN A 133 11.52 -9.53 -13.60
N LEU A 134 12.45 -10.35 -14.10
CA LEU A 134 13.84 -10.35 -13.63
C LEU A 134 14.58 -9.06 -14.01
N LEU A 135 14.42 -8.59 -15.24
CA LEU A 135 15.02 -7.32 -15.68
C LEU A 135 14.42 -6.13 -14.93
N LEU A 136 13.11 -6.10 -14.66
CA LEU A 136 12.46 -5.06 -13.85
C LEU A 136 13.01 -4.99 -12.42
N ARG A 137 13.58 -6.10 -11.90
CA ARG A 137 14.28 -6.13 -10.60
C ARG A 137 15.73 -5.67 -10.69
N SER A 138 16.30 -5.48 -11.88
CA SER A 138 17.66 -4.96 -12.07
C SER A 138 17.71 -3.43 -11.98
N ASN A 139 18.91 -2.85 -11.76
CA ASN A 139 19.07 -1.40 -11.63
C ASN A 139 19.08 -0.70 -13.00
N LEU A 140 17.90 -0.32 -13.49
CA LEU A 140 17.70 0.23 -14.84
C LEU A 140 17.54 1.75 -14.91
N HIS A 141 17.67 2.48 -13.79
CA HIS A 141 17.53 3.95 -13.72
C HIS A 141 16.35 4.50 -14.54
N PHE A 142 15.13 4.07 -14.20
CA PHE A 142 13.92 4.46 -14.94
C PHE A 142 13.68 5.97 -14.94
N GLU A 143 13.27 6.47 -16.10
CA GLU A 143 12.69 7.78 -16.30
C GLU A 143 11.17 7.72 -16.07
N GLU A 144 10.53 8.88 -15.93
CA GLU A 144 9.08 8.96 -15.72
C GLU A 144 8.26 8.36 -16.87
N LYS A 145 8.78 8.47 -18.10
CA LYS A 145 8.17 7.83 -19.29
C LYS A 145 8.14 6.31 -19.15
N ASP A 146 9.18 5.72 -18.59
CA ASP A 146 9.29 4.27 -18.38
C ASP A 146 8.24 3.81 -17.35
N PHE A 147 8.10 4.55 -16.24
CA PHE A 147 7.06 4.27 -15.25
C PHE A 147 5.65 4.39 -15.85
N LYS A 148 5.38 5.43 -16.64
CA LYS A 148 4.08 5.60 -17.31
C LYS A 148 3.79 4.41 -18.22
N TYR A 149 4.76 3.97 -19.01
CA TYR A 149 4.63 2.82 -19.90
C TYR A 149 4.30 1.55 -19.12
N PHE A 150 5.15 1.12 -18.18
CA PHE A 150 4.95 -0.15 -17.47
C PHE A 150 3.72 -0.15 -16.55
N MET A 151 3.35 1.01 -15.99
CA MET A 151 2.11 1.12 -15.22
C MET A 151 0.86 1.05 -16.10
N SER A 152 0.89 1.65 -17.29
CA SER A 152 -0.21 1.56 -18.26
C SER A 152 -0.36 0.12 -18.77
N LEU A 153 0.78 -0.50 -19.12
CA LEU A 153 0.83 -1.89 -19.53
C LEU A 153 0.34 -2.83 -18.43
N TRP A 154 0.66 -2.55 -17.17
CA TRP A 154 0.13 -3.29 -16.03
C TRP A 154 -1.39 -3.12 -15.86
N ILE A 155 -1.95 -1.93 -16.12
CA ILE A 155 -3.40 -1.73 -16.09
C ILE A 155 -4.05 -2.61 -17.15
N GLU A 156 -3.49 -2.66 -18.35
CA GLU A 156 -4.04 -3.40 -19.47
C GLU A 156 -3.89 -4.92 -19.28
N TYR A 157 -2.70 -5.35 -18.84
CA TYR A 157 -2.29 -6.74 -18.69
C TYR A 157 -1.63 -7.01 -17.32
N PRO A 158 -2.42 -7.09 -16.23
CA PRO A 158 -1.89 -7.16 -14.87
C PRO A 158 -1.15 -8.46 -14.51
N THR A 159 -1.30 -9.49 -15.34
CA THR A 159 -0.70 -10.83 -15.16
C THR A 159 0.78 -10.88 -15.54
N TYR A 160 1.25 -10.00 -16.43
CA TYR A 160 2.59 -10.12 -17.03
C TYR A 160 3.66 -9.36 -16.26
N ILE A 161 3.27 -8.26 -15.61
CA ILE A 161 4.21 -7.39 -14.91
C ILE A 161 3.91 -7.36 -13.43
N THR A 162 4.94 -7.57 -12.62
CA THR A 162 4.83 -7.42 -11.18
C THR A 162 4.88 -5.93 -10.82
N ILE A 163 3.73 -5.35 -10.49
CA ILE A 163 3.63 -3.94 -10.03
C ILE A 163 4.52 -3.62 -8.83
N GLY A 164 4.86 -4.63 -8.02
CA GLY A 164 5.81 -4.49 -6.90
C GLY A 164 7.22 -4.08 -7.35
N SER A 165 7.70 -4.63 -8.47
CA SER A 165 9.00 -4.26 -9.06
C SER A 165 8.99 -2.81 -9.54
N ILE A 166 7.94 -2.41 -10.26
CA ILE A 166 7.75 -1.02 -10.75
C ILE A 166 7.72 -0.05 -9.56
N THR A 167 6.88 -0.31 -8.55
CA THR A 167 6.72 0.62 -7.43
C THR A 167 7.93 0.67 -6.50
N SER A 168 8.72 -0.41 -6.40
CA SER A 168 9.99 -0.35 -5.70
C SER A 168 10.98 0.60 -6.37
N ARG A 169 11.06 0.57 -7.70
CA ARG A 169 11.90 1.49 -8.49
C ARG A 169 11.40 2.92 -8.43
N LEU A 170 10.08 3.13 -8.44
CA LEU A 170 9.48 4.45 -8.28
C LEU A 170 9.93 5.11 -6.97
N ARG A 171 9.93 4.36 -5.88
CA ARG A 171 10.38 4.83 -4.56
C ARG A 171 11.86 5.19 -4.51
N GLU A 172 12.69 4.48 -5.26
CA GLU A 172 14.12 4.81 -5.35
C GLU A 172 14.34 6.08 -6.15
N LYS A 173 13.66 6.22 -7.30
CA LYS A 173 13.69 7.44 -8.12
C LYS A 173 13.22 8.66 -7.32
N SER A 174 12.06 8.57 -6.67
CA SER A 174 11.46 9.71 -5.98
C SER A 174 12.36 10.26 -4.86
N LYS A 175 13.24 9.43 -4.28
CA LYS A 175 14.20 9.84 -3.26
C LYS A 175 15.45 10.52 -3.82
N LYS A 176 15.85 10.18 -5.06
CA LYS A 176 17.08 10.67 -5.67
C LYS A 176 16.85 11.91 -6.53
N ASP A 177 15.82 11.88 -7.38
CA ASP A 177 15.62 12.86 -8.45
C ASP A 177 14.32 13.67 -8.30
N GLY A 178 13.51 13.38 -7.27
CA GLY A 178 12.14 13.90 -7.17
C GLY A 178 11.23 13.35 -8.28
N ILE A 179 10.08 14.00 -8.48
CA ILE A 179 9.16 13.73 -9.61
C ILE A 179 8.66 15.04 -10.21
N SER A 180 8.24 15.03 -11.47
CA SER A 180 7.59 16.16 -12.15
C SER A 180 6.11 16.27 -11.77
N GLU A 181 5.51 17.43 -12.05
CA GLU A 181 4.08 17.67 -11.81
C GLU A 181 3.19 16.83 -12.73
N ALA A 182 3.61 16.70 -13.99
CA ALA A 182 2.92 15.86 -14.95
C ALA A 182 2.89 14.40 -14.47
N PHE A 183 3.98 13.90 -13.88
CA PHE A 183 4.04 12.54 -13.36
C PHE A 183 3.32 12.37 -12.02
N TYR A 184 3.36 13.37 -11.13
CA TYR A 184 2.50 13.41 -9.95
C TYR A 184 1.01 13.27 -10.30
N ASN A 185 0.53 14.03 -11.29
CA ASN A 185 -0.85 13.96 -11.76
C ASN A 185 -1.18 12.61 -12.39
N TYR A 186 -0.23 12.01 -13.12
CA TYR A 186 -0.37 10.65 -13.63
C TYR A 186 -0.53 9.62 -12.50
N LEU A 187 0.34 9.65 -11.48
CA LEU A 187 0.28 8.73 -10.34
C LEU A 187 -1.05 8.85 -9.55
N LYS A 188 -1.58 10.07 -9.41
CA LYS A 188 -2.93 10.30 -8.85
C LYS A 188 -4.02 9.61 -9.67
N ARG A 189 -3.98 9.72 -11.00
CA ARG A 189 -4.95 9.06 -11.89
C ARG A 189 -4.80 7.54 -11.81
N PHE A 190 -3.57 7.05 -11.81
CA PHE A 190 -3.26 5.62 -11.68
C PHE A 190 -3.85 5.03 -10.38
N LEU A 191 -3.69 5.71 -9.23
CA LEU A 191 -4.27 5.26 -7.96
C LEU A 191 -5.80 5.14 -7.97
N LYS A 192 -6.47 5.93 -8.82
CA LYS A 192 -7.93 5.90 -8.98
C LYS A 192 -8.40 4.84 -9.98
N SER A 193 -7.50 4.21 -10.74
CA SER A 193 -7.86 3.17 -11.71
C SER A 193 -8.61 2.03 -11.02
N PRO A 194 -9.82 1.64 -11.47
CA PRO A 194 -10.59 0.53 -10.89
C PRO A 194 -9.79 -0.78 -10.86
N ARG A 195 -8.99 -1.05 -11.90
CA ARG A 195 -8.13 -2.25 -11.96
C ARG A 195 -7.09 -2.27 -10.85
N PHE A 196 -6.44 -1.13 -10.56
CA PHE A 196 -5.50 -1.04 -9.43
C PHE A 196 -6.20 -1.01 -8.07
N ASN A 197 -7.39 -0.40 -8.00
CA ASN A 197 -8.09 -0.19 -6.74
C ASN A 197 -8.80 -1.46 -6.23
N ASN A 198 -9.27 -2.32 -7.14
CA ASN A 198 -10.10 -3.49 -6.83
C ASN A 198 -9.31 -4.78 -6.54
N HIS A 199 -7.98 -4.78 -6.59
CA HIS A 199 -7.20 -5.97 -6.25
C HIS A 199 -6.95 -6.13 -4.73
N PHE A 200 -7.20 -7.34 -4.22
CA PHE A 200 -7.15 -7.69 -2.78
C PHE A 200 -5.81 -8.21 -2.29
N TYR A 201 -4.88 -8.53 -3.19
CA TYR A 201 -3.64 -9.16 -2.78
C TYR A 201 -2.73 -8.19 -2.02
N SER A 202 -2.06 -8.69 -0.98
CA SER A 202 -1.19 -7.91 -0.09
C SER A 202 -0.10 -7.12 -0.83
N TYR A 203 0.41 -7.65 -1.95
CA TYR A 203 1.43 -6.97 -2.75
C TYR A 203 0.92 -5.70 -3.45
N TYR A 204 -0.37 -5.62 -3.80
CA TYR A 204 -0.99 -4.39 -4.32
C TYR A 204 -1.15 -3.33 -3.24
N LYS A 205 -1.40 -3.73 -1.99
CA LYS A 205 -1.47 -2.82 -0.83
C LYS A 205 -0.12 -2.12 -0.61
N THR A 206 0.99 -2.87 -0.68
CA THR A 206 2.35 -2.31 -0.56
C THR A 206 2.66 -1.33 -1.70
N SER A 207 2.32 -1.72 -2.93
CA SER A 207 2.50 -0.88 -4.12
C SER A 207 1.71 0.43 -4.02
N ARG A 208 0.44 0.35 -3.57
CA ARG A 208 -0.43 1.51 -3.34
C ARG A 208 0.13 2.45 -2.27
N ASN A 209 0.51 1.91 -1.12
CA ASN A 209 1.11 2.71 -0.04
C ASN A 209 2.41 3.39 -0.52
N THR A 210 3.18 2.73 -1.37
CA THR A 210 4.41 3.30 -1.94
C THR A 210 4.10 4.49 -2.83
N ILE A 211 3.17 4.36 -3.78
CA ILE A 211 2.74 5.48 -4.65
C ILE A 211 2.16 6.63 -3.80
N GLN A 212 1.33 6.31 -2.80
CA GLN A 212 0.77 7.31 -1.89
C GLN A 212 1.86 8.08 -1.13
N LYS A 213 2.92 7.42 -0.68
CA LYS A 213 4.07 8.08 -0.05
C LYS A 213 4.81 9.00 -1.01
N VAL A 214 5.05 8.55 -2.25
CA VAL A 214 5.69 9.38 -3.28
C VAL A 214 4.87 10.63 -3.59
N LEU A 215 3.55 10.49 -3.74
CA LEU A 215 2.65 11.62 -3.91
C LEU A 215 2.67 12.56 -2.71
N HIS A 216 2.73 12.00 -1.50
CA HIS A 216 2.80 12.79 -0.28
C HIS A 216 4.11 13.58 -0.19
N THR A 217 5.25 12.93 -0.45
CA THR A 217 6.57 13.59 -0.48
C THR A 217 6.63 14.69 -1.55
N TYR A 218 6.04 14.48 -2.72
CA TYR A 218 6.01 15.51 -3.77
C TYR A 218 5.18 16.74 -3.38
N THR A 219 4.00 16.56 -2.80
CA THR A 219 3.24 17.69 -2.24
C THR A 219 4.00 18.38 -1.12
N VAL A 220 4.94 17.66 -0.52
CA VAL A 220 5.77 18.18 0.54
C VAL A 220 6.87 19.08 -0.10
N ASP A 221 7.63 18.58 -1.05
CA ASP A 221 8.82 19.35 -1.49
C ASP A 221 8.54 20.61 -2.35
N LYS A 222 7.30 20.89 -2.78
CA LYS A 222 6.94 21.98 -3.71
C LYS A 222 6.33 23.25 -3.08
N ASP A 223 5.96 23.25 -1.81
CA ASP A 223 5.57 24.49 -1.14
C ASP A 223 6.83 25.15 -0.54
N GLU A 224 7.25 26.28 -1.10
CA GLU A 224 8.35 27.10 -0.57
C GLU A 224 8.06 27.66 0.83
N ASN A 225 6.82 27.54 1.31
CA ASN A 225 6.46 27.60 2.73
C ASN A 225 6.26 26.16 3.21
N GLN A 226 7.09 25.72 4.15
CA GLN A 226 7.24 24.33 4.57
C GLN A 226 5.99 23.47 4.35
N PRO A 227 6.12 22.39 3.58
CA PRO A 227 4.98 21.57 3.27
C PRO A 227 4.20 21.01 4.43
N LEU A 228 2.89 21.05 4.23
CA LEU A 228 1.92 20.38 5.06
C LEU A 228 2.12 18.86 5.04
N PHE A 229 2.85 18.33 6.03
CA PHE A 229 2.86 16.90 6.31
C PHE A 229 1.44 16.44 6.65
N LEU A 230 0.94 15.44 5.93
CA LEU A 230 -0.42 14.89 6.04
C LEU A 230 -0.31 13.39 6.26
N LEU A 231 -1.14 12.88 7.17
CA LEU A 231 -1.23 11.45 7.42
C LEU A 231 -1.73 10.72 6.16
N VAL A 232 -1.29 9.46 5.99
CA VAL A 232 -1.72 8.60 4.88
C VAL A 232 -3.23 8.44 4.94
N SER A 233 -3.97 8.78 3.88
CA SER A 233 -5.43 8.84 3.92
C SER A 233 -6.08 7.52 4.37
N ASP A 234 -6.87 7.64 5.44
CA ASP A 234 -7.82 6.70 6.02
C ASP A 234 -8.80 7.51 6.90
N PRO A 235 -9.91 6.93 7.40
CA PRO A 235 -10.90 7.74 8.12
C PRO A 235 -10.40 8.40 9.42
N PHE A 236 -9.30 7.92 10.02
CA PHE A 236 -8.64 8.58 11.14
C PHE A 236 -7.72 9.71 10.64
N ALA A 237 -6.90 9.44 9.63
CA ALA A 237 -6.04 10.44 9.00
C ALA A 237 -6.84 11.60 8.40
N ASP A 238 -7.99 11.34 7.78
CA ASP A 238 -8.84 12.38 7.20
C ASP A 238 -9.31 13.38 8.27
N TYR A 239 -9.56 12.90 9.50
CA TYR A 239 -9.88 13.77 10.64
C TYR A 239 -8.68 14.63 11.07
N VAL A 240 -7.50 14.03 11.20
CA VAL A 240 -6.27 14.75 11.58
C VAL A 240 -5.88 15.75 10.50
N ASN A 241 -5.90 15.34 9.23
CA ASN A 241 -5.57 16.15 8.08
C ASN A 241 -6.54 17.33 7.91
N LYS A 242 -7.83 17.14 8.21
CA LYS A 242 -8.80 18.24 8.22
C LYS A 242 -8.46 19.27 9.30
N PHE A 243 -8.02 18.82 10.48
CA PHE A 243 -7.56 19.73 11.52
C PHE A 243 -6.33 20.52 11.05
N LEU A 244 -5.29 19.84 10.54
CA LEU A 244 -4.05 20.50 10.09
C LEU A 244 -4.31 21.57 9.04
N LYS A 245 -5.18 21.29 8.06
CA LYS A 245 -5.57 22.25 7.01
C LYS A 245 -6.30 23.49 7.53
N ASN A 246 -6.91 23.38 8.71
CA ASN A 246 -7.69 24.46 9.32
C ASN A 246 -6.93 25.16 10.46
N SER A 247 -5.73 24.72 10.79
CA SER A 247 -4.86 25.36 11.78
C SER A 247 -4.21 26.61 11.20
N ASN A 248 -3.84 27.56 12.06
CA ASN A 248 -2.99 28.68 11.64
C ASN A 248 -1.60 28.16 11.24
N GLN A 249 -0.86 28.92 10.41
CA GLN A 249 0.41 28.47 9.83
C GLN A 249 1.43 28.01 10.90
N LYS A 250 1.57 28.77 11.98
CA LYS A 250 2.54 28.47 13.05
C LYS A 250 2.24 27.14 13.75
N GLU A 251 0.99 26.89 14.11
CA GLU A 251 0.56 25.61 14.69
C GLU A 251 0.66 24.48 13.67
N GLN A 252 0.25 24.75 12.43
CA GLN A 252 0.27 23.80 11.33
C GLN A 252 1.68 23.26 11.10
N ASP A 253 2.68 24.14 10.96
CA ASP A 253 4.09 23.79 10.77
C ASP A 253 4.60 22.95 11.95
N ALA A 254 4.31 23.39 13.18
CA ALA A 254 4.70 22.66 14.39
C ALA A 254 4.09 21.25 14.44
N TYR A 255 2.79 21.11 14.15
CA TYR A 255 2.15 19.80 14.08
C TYR A 255 2.73 18.93 12.96
N CYS A 256 3.03 19.49 11.80
CA CYS A 256 3.63 18.73 10.71
C CYS A 256 4.99 18.16 11.08
N GLN A 257 5.86 18.95 11.71
CA GLN A 257 7.15 18.47 12.20
C GLN A 257 6.98 17.40 13.28
N LEU A 258 6.05 17.59 14.22
CA LEU A 258 5.71 16.58 15.23
C LEU A 258 5.29 15.26 14.60
N LEU A 259 4.38 15.30 13.62
CA LEU A 259 3.82 14.11 12.99
C LEU A 259 4.87 13.37 12.15
N LYS A 260 5.81 14.08 11.53
CA LYS A 260 6.96 13.50 10.83
C LYS A 260 7.93 12.77 11.79
N ILE A 261 8.21 13.38 12.95
CA ILE A 261 8.99 12.74 14.02
C ILE A 261 8.23 11.50 14.53
N PHE A 262 6.92 11.61 14.74
CA PHE A 262 6.08 10.52 15.23
C PHE A 262 5.98 9.34 14.28
N GLU A 263 5.95 9.58 12.96
CA GLU A 263 5.93 8.52 11.95
C GLU A 263 7.20 7.66 12.01
N THR A 264 8.35 8.32 12.20
CA THR A 264 9.68 7.72 12.10
C THR A 264 10.25 7.24 13.44
N ASN A 265 9.66 7.64 14.57
CA ASN A 265 10.05 7.20 15.89
C ASN A 265 10.01 5.66 15.98
N LYS A 266 11.11 5.06 16.45
CA LYS A 266 11.21 3.61 16.71
C LYS A 266 11.28 3.28 18.20
N GLU A 267 11.42 4.28 19.06
CA GLU A 267 11.66 4.12 20.49
C GLU A 267 10.35 4.12 21.26
N PHE A 268 9.56 3.07 21.06
CA PHE A 268 8.18 2.98 21.55
C PHE A 268 8.02 2.74 23.06
N TYR A 269 9.06 2.93 23.88
CA TYR A 269 9.01 2.71 25.33
C TYR A 269 9.82 3.75 26.12
N ASN A 270 10.16 4.88 25.52
CA ASN A 270 10.86 5.98 26.21
C ASN A 270 10.13 7.32 25.96
N PRO A 271 9.12 7.66 26.79
CA PRO A 271 8.34 8.87 26.59
C PRO A 271 9.15 10.16 26.81
N PHE A 272 10.15 10.14 27.69
CA PHE A 272 11.01 11.30 27.95
C PHE A 272 11.90 11.63 26.77
N LYS A 273 12.55 10.62 26.17
CA LYS A 273 13.37 10.84 24.98
C LYS A 273 12.55 11.35 23.80
N LEU A 274 11.34 10.83 23.62
CA LEU A 274 10.41 11.38 22.64
C LEU A 274 10.08 12.85 22.95
N LEU A 275 9.75 13.17 24.21
CA LEU A 275 9.41 14.54 24.63
C LEU A 275 10.53 15.53 24.29
N VAL A 276 11.79 15.20 24.60
CA VAL A 276 12.95 16.05 24.29
C VAL A 276 13.05 16.36 22.78
N LEU A 277 12.77 15.38 21.92
CA LEU A 277 12.81 15.59 20.46
C LEU A 277 11.71 16.54 19.97
N VAL A 278 10.61 16.64 20.70
CA VAL A 278 9.40 17.32 20.24
C VAL A 278 9.03 18.57 21.04
N GLU A 279 9.68 18.83 22.16
CA GLU A 279 9.34 19.88 23.11
C GLU A 279 9.26 21.26 22.44
N LYS A 280 10.26 21.62 21.63
CA LYS A 280 10.27 22.90 20.89
C LYS A 280 9.01 23.12 20.03
N HIS A 281 8.46 22.05 19.46
CA HIS A 281 7.25 22.13 18.63
C HIS A 281 5.99 22.17 19.49
N ILE A 282 5.98 21.45 20.62
CA ILE A 282 4.90 21.54 21.61
C ILE A 282 4.83 22.96 22.20
N ASP A 283 5.96 23.59 22.50
CA ASP A 283 6.03 24.95 23.02
C ASP A 283 5.53 25.98 21.99
N THR A 284 5.78 25.73 20.70
CA THR A 284 5.27 26.56 19.60
C THR A 284 3.74 26.54 19.52
N ILE A 285 3.12 25.40 19.82
CA ILE A 285 1.65 25.20 19.85
C ILE A 285 1.04 25.68 21.18
N GLY A 286 1.82 25.62 22.26
CA GLY A 286 1.35 25.75 23.63
C GLY A 286 0.98 24.40 24.23
N LYS A 287 1.54 24.09 25.41
CA LYS A 287 1.41 22.79 26.09
C LYS A 287 -0.04 22.35 26.27
N ASP A 288 -0.94 23.24 26.70
CA ASP A 288 -2.34 22.86 26.97
C ASP A 288 -3.16 22.66 25.70
N THR A 289 -2.94 23.50 24.67
CA THR A 289 -3.51 23.32 23.33
C THR A 289 -3.09 21.97 22.75
N TYR A 290 -1.79 21.67 22.82
CA TYR A 290 -1.24 20.39 22.38
C TYR A 290 -1.89 19.20 23.09
N LYS A 291 -1.91 19.20 24.43
CA LYS A 291 -2.51 18.12 25.24
C LYS A 291 -3.97 17.88 24.84
N LYS A 292 -4.78 18.95 24.80
CA LYS A 292 -6.20 18.88 24.45
C LYS A 292 -6.40 18.28 23.06
N GLN A 293 -5.60 18.72 22.09
CA GLN A 293 -5.73 18.28 20.71
C GLN A 293 -5.30 16.83 20.51
N VAL A 294 -4.16 16.42 21.07
CA VAL A 294 -3.67 15.04 20.95
C VAL A 294 -4.59 14.06 21.67
N VAL A 295 -5.12 14.42 22.84
CA VAL A 295 -6.19 13.65 23.48
C VAL A 295 -7.42 13.55 22.57
N GLY A 296 -7.77 14.63 21.85
CA GLY A 296 -8.82 14.61 20.82
C GLY A 296 -8.55 13.59 19.69
N PHE A 297 -7.30 13.51 19.21
CA PHE A 297 -6.90 12.51 18.21
C PHE A 297 -6.98 11.08 18.78
N ILE A 298 -6.48 10.85 19.99
CA ILE A 298 -6.55 9.54 20.68
C ILE A 298 -8.02 9.14 20.89
N LYS A 299 -8.88 10.09 21.29
CA LYS A 299 -10.33 9.87 21.40
C LYS A 299 -10.92 9.44 20.06
N LYS A 300 -10.58 10.12 18.95
CA LYS A 300 -11.05 9.76 17.61
C LYS A 300 -10.62 8.34 17.22
N ALA A 301 -9.38 7.96 17.49
CA ALA A 301 -8.90 6.60 17.26
C ALA A 301 -9.65 5.56 18.13
N SER A 302 -9.92 5.88 19.40
CA SER A 302 -10.64 4.98 20.32
C SER A 302 -12.05 4.64 19.83
N VAL A 303 -12.71 5.56 19.12
CA VAL A 303 -14.06 5.36 18.58
C VAL A 303 -14.09 4.93 17.11
N PHE A 304 -12.95 4.92 16.40
CA PHE A 304 -12.76 4.61 14.97
C PHE A 304 -13.89 3.83 14.28
N LYS A 305 -13.84 2.53 14.02
CA LYS A 305 -14.79 1.72 13.21
C LYS A 305 -14.38 1.70 11.73
N PRO A 306 -13.73 0.60 11.31
CA PRO A 306 -13.38 0.39 9.91
C PRO A 306 -14.63 0.45 9.04
N LYS A 307 -14.56 1.17 7.92
CA LYS A 307 -15.59 1.04 6.88
C LYS A 307 -15.43 -0.33 6.24
N MET A 308 -16.48 -1.13 6.26
CA MET A 308 -16.54 -2.40 5.56
C MET A 308 -17.26 -2.19 4.23
N SER A 309 -16.55 -2.37 3.12
CA SER A 309 -17.17 -2.48 1.80
C SER A 309 -17.25 -3.94 1.43
N ASN A 310 -18.45 -4.41 1.08
CA ASN A 310 -18.65 -5.73 0.53
C ASN A 310 -17.91 -5.80 -0.79
N LEU A 311 -16.83 -6.57 -0.82
CA LEU A 311 -16.22 -6.93 -2.08
C LEU A 311 -16.43 -8.43 -2.26
N ARG A 312 -17.40 -8.73 -3.10
CA ARG A 312 -17.75 -10.10 -3.47
C ARG A 312 -16.63 -10.59 -4.40
N VAL A 313 -15.59 -11.17 -3.82
CA VAL A 313 -14.57 -11.85 -4.60
C VAL A 313 -15.08 -13.25 -4.84
N GLU A 314 -15.58 -13.51 -6.05
CA GLU A 314 -15.80 -14.88 -6.49
C GLU A 314 -14.45 -15.54 -6.72
N LYS A 315 -13.85 -16.05 -5.64
CA LYS A 315 -12.75 -16.98 -5.77
C LYS A 315 -13.37 -18.33 -6.15
N VAL A 316 -13.44 -18.62 -7.45
CA VAL A 316 -13.73 -19.97 -7.93
C VAL A 316 -12.47 -20.80 -7.73
N THR A 317 -12.26 -21.26 -6.50
CA THR A 317 -11.32 -22.35 -6.24
C THR A 317 -12.07 -23.65 -6.44
N TYR A 318 -11.53 -24.56 -7.26
CA TYR A 318 -12.20 -25.78 -7.73
C TYR A 318 -12.86 -26.66 -6.64
N ASN A 319 -12.53 -26.50 -5.35
CA ASN A 319 -13.03 -27.34 -4.27
C ASN A 319 -13.50 -26.60 -2.99
N THR A 320 -13.51 -25.27 -2.95
CA THR A 320 -13.97 -24.53 -1.75
C THR A 320 -14.93 -23.45 -2.20
N GLY A 321 -16.18 -23.55 -1.74
CA GLY A 321 -17.28 -22.69 -2.17
C GLY A 321 -17.01 -21.19 -2.04
N ARG A 322 -17.98 -20.40 -2.52
CA ARG A 322 -17.92 -18.93 -2.62
C ARG A 322 -17.43 -18.27 -1.31
N GLU A 323 -16.23 -17.69 -1.34
CA GLU A 323 -15.66 -16.98 -0.19
C GLU A 323 -15.98 -15.47 -0.28
N VAL A 324 -16.88 -14.97 0.59
CA VAL A 324 -17.14 -13.52 0.69
C VAL A 324 -16.09 -12.88 1.58
N ARG A 325 -15.24 -12.02 1.01
CA ARG A 325 -14.22 -11.26 1.76
C ARG A 325 -14.61 -9.79 1.93
N TYR A 326 -14.64 -9.31 3.17
CA TYR A 326 -14.87 -7.89 3.44
C TYR A 326 -13.59 -7.10 3.21
N ASN A 327 -13.65 -6.06 2.39
CA ASN A 327 -12.58 -5.06 2.36
C ASN A 327 -12.80 -4.10 3.52
N CYS A 328 -11.92 -4.17 4.51
CA CYS A 328 -11.98 -3.37 5.71
C CYS A 328 -10.99 -2.20 5.58
N GLN A 329 -11.50 -0.97 5.62
CA GLN A 329 -10.68 0.24 5.67
C GLN A 329 -10.20 0.49 7.10
N TYR A 330 -9.17 -0.25 7.49
CA TYR A 330 -8.47 -0.10 8.76
C TYR A 330 -7.61 1.17 8.82
N ILE A 331 -7.21 1.57 10.03
CA ILE A 331 -6.14 2.57 10.22
C ILE A 331 -4.84 2.01 9.62
N LYS A 332 -4.18 2.81 8.78
CA LYS A 332 -2.94 2.43 8.11
C LYS A 332 -1.80 2.25 9.12
N LYS A 333 -0.83 1.40 8.78
CA LYS A 333 0.31 1.06 9.65
C LYS A 333 1.11 2.31 10.03
N GLU A 334 1.30 3.21 9.07
CA GLU A 334 1.95 4.50 9.23
C GLU A 334 1.25 5.35 10.30
N ASN A 335 -0.07 5.47 10.21
CA ASN A 335 -0.87 6.24 11.15
C ASN A 335 -0.96 5.57 12.53
N ILE A 336 -0.87 4.23 12.60
CA ILE A 336 -0.72 3.52 13.88
C ILE A 336 0.62 3.89 14.54
N SER A 337 1.70 4.04 13.78
CA SER A 337 3.00 4.50 14.30
C SER A 337 2.89 5.89 14.91
N ILE A 338 2.23 6.81 14.18
CA ILE A 338 1.97 8.17 14.64
C ILE A 338 1.15 8.16 15.93
N LEU A 339 0.07 7.37 15.98
CA LEU A 339 -0.81 7.25 17.14
C LEU A 339 -0.09 6.69 18.37
N LYS A 340 0.87 5.77 18.19
CA LYS A 340 1.72 5.30 19.30
C LYS A 340 2.55 6.43 19.90
N SER A 341 3.22 7.21 19.06
CA SER A 341 4.03 8.34 19.49
C SER A 341 3.17 9.44 20.14
N MET A 342 1.94 9.66 19.64
CA MET A 342 0.96 10.52 20.31
C MET A 342 0.70 10.04 21.75
N ILE A 343 0.38 8.75 21.95
CA ILE A 343 0.10 8.19 23.28
C ILE A 343 1.30 8.36 24.23
N LEU A 344 2.52 8.07 23.77
CA LEU A 344 3.73 8.26 24.57
C LEU A 344 3.95 9.73 24.93
N SER A 345 3.78 10.63 23.97
CA SER A 345 3.99 12.06 24.19
C SER A 345 3.03 12.64 25.23
N ILE A 346 1.78 12.16 25.30
CA ILE A 346 0.83 12.71 26.29
C ILE A 346 1.02 12.12 27.69
N ALA A 347 1.68 10.97 27.79
CA ALA A 347 1.93 10.28 29.05
C ALA A 347 2.79 11.12 30.00
N THR A 348 3.66 11.99 29.48
CA THR A 348 4.52 12.89 30.26
C THR A 348 3.78 14.06 30.92
N PHE A 349 2.51 14.31 30.56
CA PHE A 349 1.78 15.53 30.92
C PHE A 349 0.70 15.35 32.01
N ASN A 350 0.75 14.27 32.81
CA ASN A 350 -0.22 13.96 33.87
C ASN A 350 -1.71 14.02 33.42
N ASN A 351 -2.01 13.61 32.19
CA ASN A 351 -3.35 13.66 31.58
C ASN A 351 -4.25 12.45 31.90
N LYS A 352 -4.04 11.83 33.07
CA LYS A 352 -4.61 10.52 33.46
C LYS A 352 -6.12 10.44 33.25
N LYS A 353 -6.86 11.46 33.71
CA LYS A 353 -8.34 11.50 33.68
C LYS A 353 -8.90 11.42 32.26
N ASN A 354 -8.26 12.09 31.31
CA ASN A 354 -8.75 12.18 29.94
C ASN A 354 -8.20 11.07 29.04
N ALA A 355 -6.98 10.58 29.31
CA ALA A 355 -6.32 9.60 28.45
C ALA A 355 -6.76 8.16 28.72
N ILE A 356 -6.79 7.74 29.99
CA ILE A 356 -6.98 6.33 30.39
C ILE A 356 -8.22 5.68 29.74
N PRO A 357 -9.42 6.30 29.74
CA PRO A 357 -10.60 5.68 29.14
C PRO A 357 -10.45 5.38 27.65
N HIS A 358 -9.70 6.23 26.94
CA HIS A 358 -9.44 6.05 25.51
C HIS A 358 -8.39 4.96 25.27
N LEU A 359 -7.37 4.86 26.12
CA LEU A 359 -6.35 3.81 26.03
C LEU A 359 -6.96 2.43 26.27
N LEU A 360 -7.81 2.27 27.29
CA LEU A 360 -8.54 1.01 27.54
C LEU A 360 -9.37 0.58 26.33
N LYS A 361 -10.12 1.51 25.72
CA LYS A 361 -10.89 1.25 24.49
C LYS A 361 -9.99 0.85 23.32
N ILE A 362 -8.86 1.54 23.13
CA ILE A 362 -7.89 1.20 22.09
C ILE A 362 -7.31 -0.19 22.33
N THR A 363 -6.96 -0.54 23.57
CA THR A 363 -6.45 -1.88 23.95
C THR A 363 -7.46 -2.96 23.58
N THR A 364 -8.70 -2.88 24.07
CA THR A 364 -9.74 -3.88 23.80
C THR A 364 -9.97 -4.08 22.30
N ARG A 365 -10.01 -2.99 21.53
CA ARG A 365 -10.18 -3.05 20.08
C ARG A 365 -8.96 -3.59 19.34
N SER A 366 -7.77 -3.31 19.85
CA SER A 366 -6.50 -3.73 19.25
C SER A 366 -6.29 -5.23 19.29
N PHE A 367 -6.84 -5.90 20.31
CA PHE A 367 -6.81 -7.35 20.49
C PHE A 367 -8.11 -8.05 20.04
N SER A 368 -9.09 -7.31 19.52
CA SER A 368 -10.34 -7.91 19.04
C SER A 368 -10.13 -8.68 17.74
N ASN A 369 -10.73 -9.88 17.68
CA ASN A 369 -10.77 -10.70 16.47
C ASN A 369 -11.89 -10.27 15.51
N ALA A 370 -12.82 -9.41 15.96
CA ALA A 370 -13.91 -8.93 15.12
C ALA A 370 -13.40 -7.85 14.14
N ASN A 371 -13.52 -8.12 12.83
CA ASN A 371 -13.12 -7.19 11.76
C ASN A 371 -13.76 -5.79 11.92
N ALA A 372 -14.99 -5.71 12.40
CA ALA A 372 -15.70 -4.46 12.63
C ALA A 372 -15.14 -3.62 13.81
N LEU A 373 -14.38 -4.24 14.72
CA LEU A 373 -13.85 -3.58 15.92
C LEU A 373 -12.35 -3.31 15.82
N ARG A 374 -11.60 -4.18 15.13
CA ARG A 374 -10.15 -4.11 14.97
C ARG A 374 -9.71 -2.79 14.33
N LEU A 375 -8.61 -2.21 14.83
CA LEU A 375 -8.09 -0.95 14.30
C LEU A 375 -7.23 -1.12 13.05
N GLY A 376 -6.54 -2.25 12.90
CA GLY A 376 -5.73 -2.56 11.72
C GLY A 376 -4.75 -3.69 11.91
N GLU A 377 -3.90 -3.92 10.90
CA GLU A 377 -2.97 -5.04 10.85
C GLU A 377 -1.97 -5.01 12.02
N THR A 378 -1.44 -3.83 12.35
CA THR A 378 -0.50 -3.61 13.45
C THR A 378 -1.17 -3.13 14.75
N SER A 379 -2.51 -3.25 14.88
CA SER A 379 -3.23 -2.73 16.05
C SER A 379 -2.80 -3.38 17.36
N GLN A 380 -2.49 -4.67 17.37
CA GLN A 380 -2.02 -5.33 18.60
C GLN A 380 -0.80 -4.63 19.20
N SER A 381 0.15 -4.20 18.36
CA SER A 381 1.33 -3.46 18.81
C SER A 381 1.01 -2.09 19.41
N LEU A 382 -0.12 -1.48 19.02
CA LEU A 382 -0.66 -0.28 19.65
C LEU A 382 -1.33 -0.61 20.99
N GLY A 383 -2.09 -1.70 21.06
CA GLY A 383 -2.67 -2.19 22.31
C GLY A 383 -1.62 -2.52 23.38
N LYS A 384 -0.52 -3.19 22.99
CA LYS A 384 0.64 -3.44 23.86
C LYS A 384 1.20 -2.14 24.45
N LEU A 385 1.38 -1.13 23.60
CA LEU A 385 1.85 0.18 24.04
C LEU A 385 0.88 0.88 25.01
N CYS A 386 -0.43 0.77 24.78
CA CYS A 386 -1.44 1.29 25.71
C CYS A 386 -1.30 0.62 27.08
N ILE A 387 -1.12 -0.70 27.13
CA ILE A 387 -0.93 -1.44 28.38
C ILE A 387 0.36 -0.99 29.08
N TYR A 388 1.48 -0.91 28.34
CA TYR A 388 2.73 -0.38 28.86
C TYR A 388 2.55 1.03 29.46
N THR A 389 1.89 1.93 28.72
CA THR A 389 1.67 3.31 29.18
C THR A 389 0.84 3.35 30.46
N LEU A 390 -0.19 2.50 30.57
CA LEU A 390 -0.99 2.36 31.78
C LEU A 390 -0.17 1.80 32.96
N ALA A 391 0.68 0.82 32.71
CA ALA A 391 1.48 0.15 33.76
C ALA A 391 2.58 1.06 34.34
N PHE A 392 3.26 1.83 33.49
CA PHE A 392 4.49 2.53 33.87
C PHE A 392 4.35 4.06 33.94
N GLN A 393 3.34 4.69 33.31
CA GLN A 393 3.29 6.15 33.18
C GLN A 393 2.11 6.83 33.91
N TYR A 394 1.13 6.07 34.38
CA TYR A 394 -0.07 6.63 35.03
C TYR A 394 -0.24 6.24 36.50
N ASP A 395 0.86 5.86 37.14
CA ASP A 395 0.94 5.49 38.56
C ASP A 395 -0.16 4.48 38.95
N GLN A 396 -0.60 4.54 40.21
CA GLN A 396 -1.57 3.59 40.76
C GLN A 396 -2.88 3.51 39.96
N LYS A 397 -3.39 4.64 39.48
CA LYS A 397 -4.63 4.68 38.69
C LYS A 397 -4.53 3.85 37.41
N GLY A 398 -3.39 3.90 36.73
CA GLY A 398 -3.16 3.07 35.55
C GLY A 398 -3.10 1.57 35.90
N LYS A 399 -2.44 1.24 37.01
CA LYS A 399 -2.36 -0.14 37.53
C LYS A 399 -3.72 -0.71 37.92
N ASP A 400 -4.56 0.06 38.59
CA ASP A 400 -5.91 -0.35 39.03
C ASP A 400 -6.82 -0.66 37.83
N GLU A 401 -6.77 0.18 36.80
CA GLU A 401 -7.54 -0.04 35.57
C GLU A 401 -7.04 -1.25 34.77
N LEU A 402 -5.73 -1.56 34.83
CA LEU A 402 -5.20 -2.80 34.25
C LEU A 402 -5.62 -4.04 35.03
N LYS A 403 -5.62 -4.00 36.37
CA LYS A 403 -6.16 -5.08 37.22
C LYS A 403 -7.61 -5.37 36.88
N LYS A 404 -8.44 -4.32 36.79
CA LYS A 404 -9.84 -4.42 36.40
C LYS A 404 -10.00 -5.00 34.98
N LEU A 405 -9.24 -4.48 34.01
CA LEU A 405 -9.26 -4.99 32.64
C LEU A 405 -8.87 -6.47 32.56
N TYR A 406 -7.89 -6.92 33.35
CA TYR A 406 -7.48 -8.32 33.40
C TYR A 406 -8.61 -9.22 33.91
N GLN A 407 -9.34 -8.80 34.94
CA GLN A 407 -10.46 -9.55 35.50
C GLN A 407 -11.64 -9.62 34.52
N GLU A 408 -11.95 -8.51 33.85
CA GLU A 408 -13.15 -8.38 32.99
C GLU A 408 -12.97 -8.94 31.57
N THR A 409 -11.75 -8.91 31.02
CA THR A 409 -11.53 -9.23 29.60
C THR A 409 -11.53 -10.73 29.30
N THR A 410 -12.12 -11.10 28.16
CA THR A 410 -12.03 -12.47 27.61
C THR A 410 -10.85 -12.65 26.63
N TYR A 411 -10.19 -11.55 26.24
CA TYR A 411 -9.10 -11.60 25.26
C TYR A 411 -7.80 -12.10 25.89
N LYS A 412 -7.42 -13.36 25.60
CA LYS A 412 -6.17 -13.99 26.07
C LYS A 412 -4.92 -13.15 25.81
N GLY A 413 -4.87 -12.44 24.67
CA GLY A 413 -3.75 -11.56 24.31
C GLY A 413 -3.57 -10.38 25.27
N ILE A 414 -4.67 -9.80 25.77
CA ILE A 414 -4.60 -8.73 26.78
C ILE A 414 -4.08 -9.29 28.10
N LYS A 415 -4.62 -10.43 28.55
CA LYS A 415 -4.20 -11.08 29.79
C LYS A 415 -2.70 -11.40 29.79
N LYS A 416 -2.22 -12.00 28.70
CA LYS A 416 -0.80 -12.31 28.52
C LYS A 416 0.08 -11.07 28.65
N GLU A 417 -0.29 -9.97 27.98
CA GLU A 417 0.51 -8.75 28.01
C GLU A 417 0.50 -8.07 29.38
N ILE A 418 -0.64 -8.07 30.09
CA ILE A 418 -0.71 -7.52 31.45
C ILE A 418 0.18 -8.33 32.40
N LEU A 419 0.18 -9.67 32.30
CA LEU A 419 1.07 -10.52 33.11
C LEU A 419 2.55 -10.27 32.79
N GLU A 420 2.90 -10.09 31.52
CA GLU A 420 4.27 -9.76 31.09
C GLU A 420 4.76 -8.46 31.76
N TYR A 421 3.96 -7.38 31.70
CA TYR A 421 4.32 -6.12 32.36
C TYR A 421 4.18 -6.17 33.88
N SER A 422 3.32 -7.03 34.44
CA SER A 422 3.24 -7.29 35.88
C SER A 422 4.58 -7.82 36.40
N LYS A 423 5.13 -8.82 35.70
CA LYS A 423 6.41 -9.43 36.04
C LYS A 423 7.56 -8.42 35.94
N MET A 424 7.59 -7.60 34.88
CA MET A 424 8.59 -6.53 34.77
C MET A 424 8.51 -5.53 35.94
N LEU A 425 7.31 -5.18 36.41
CA LEU A 425 7.13 -4.30 37.56
C LEU A 425 7.59 -4.95 38.87
N GLU A 426 7.36 -6.24 39.03
CA GLU A 426 7.85 -7.03 40.16
C GLU A 426 9.39 -7.08 40.18
N GLU A 427 10.02 -7.33 39.03
CA GLU A 427 11.47 -7.35 38.88
C GLU A 427 12.11 -5.98 39.19
N HIS A 428 11.46 -4.87 38.83
CA HIS A 428 12.00 -3.52 39.04
C HIS A 428 11.70 -2.93 40.42
N ASN A 429 10.51 -3.21 40.99
CA ASN A 429 10.00 -2.52 42.17
C ASN A 429 9.63 -3.45 43.34
N GLY A 430 9.80 -4.77 43.17
CA GLY A 430 9.40 -5.78 44.15
C GLY A 430 7.89 -6.01 44.29
N ILE A 431 7.06 -5.30 43.51
CA ILE A 431 5.59 -5.40 43.55
C ILE A 431 5.02 -5.43 42.12
N GLY A 432 4.34 -6.53 41.77
CA GLY A 432 3.65 -6.71 40.50
C GLY A 432 2.30 -6.01 40.37
N LEU A 433 1.69 -6.10 39.18
CA LEU A 433 0.32 -5.65 38.92
C LEU A 433 -0.74 -6.66 39.34
N ILE A 434 -0.46 -7.96 39.27
CA ILE A 434 -1.42 -9.05 39.48
C ILE A 434 -0.84 -10.05 40.44
#